data_AF-A0A1F3TY57-F1
#
_entry.id   AF-A0A1F3TY57-F1
#
_cell.length_a   1.000
_cell.length_b   1.000
_cell.length_c   1.000
_cell.angle_alpha   90.00
_cell.angle_beta   90.00
_cell.angle_gamma   90.00
#
_symmetry.space_group_name_H-M   'P 1'
#
loop_
_entity.id
_entity.type
_entity.pdbx_description
1 polymer ?
#
loop_
_entity_poly.entity_id
_entity_poly.type
_entity_poly.pdbx_seq_one_letter_code
_entity_poly.pdbx_strand_id
1 'polypeptide(L)'
;MKNKKNKPQVSIKSLPRLRPSMRREAIHPADYNTYHMPYACEDCSHFASQTTTCTLGLNPAPHLREIQKKNYELSGQMALCRFQEID
;
A
#
# COMPACT_ATOMS: atom_id res chain seq x y z
N MET A 1 -10.20 57.10 -20.59
CA MET A 1 -10.35 56.15 -19.46
C MET A 1 -9.79 54.79 -19.92
N LYS A 2 -8.73 54.27 -19.29
CA LYS A 2 -8.05 53.02 -19.71
C LYS A 2 -8.74 51.81 -19.06
N ASN A 3 -9.49 51.03 -19.84
CA ASN A 3 -10.10 49.78 -19.36
C ASN A 3 -9.03 48.71 -19.12
N LYS A 4 -8.82 48.36 -17.85
CA LYS A 4 -7.99 47.22 -17.41
C LYS A 4 -8.68 45.92 -17.82
N LYS A 5 -8.06 45.15 -18.71
CA LYS A 5 -8.48 43.78 -19.04
C LYS A 5 -8.14 42.86 -17.86
N ASN A 6 -9.16 42.26 -17.25
CA ASN A 6 -9.01 41.22 -16.23
C ASN A 6 -8.50 39.93 -16.89
N LYS A 7 -7.34 39.43 -16.45
CA LYS A 7 -6.84 38.10 -16.85
C LYS A 7 -7.55 37.02 -16.02
N PRO A 8 -7.99 35.90 -16.63
CA PRO A 8 -8.57 34.80 -15.87
C PRO A 8 -7.50 34.11 -15.03
N GLN A 9 -7.77 33.99 -13.73
CA GLN A 9 -6.94 33.28 -12.76
C GLN A 9 -7.14 31.76 -12.98
N VAL A 10 -6.17 31.09 -13.59
CA VAL A 10 -6.20 29.64 -13.80
C VAL A 10 -5.88 28.96 -12.47
N SER A 11 -6.87 28.28 -11.87
CA SER A 11 -6.67 27.50 -10.64
C SER A 11 -5.80 26.27 -10.95
N ILE A 12 -4.53 26.29 -10.57
CA ILE A 12 -3.65 25.13 -10.67
C ILE A 12 -4.09 24.14 -9.58
N LYS A 13 -4.91 23.14 -9.94
CA LYS A 13 -5.24 22.03 -9.04
C LYS A 13 -3.94 21.27 -8.74
N SER A 14 -3.54 21.21 -7.48
CA SER A 14 -2.37 20.45 -7.05
C SER A 14 -2.53 18.98 -7.42
N LEU A 15 -1.52 18.38 -8.05
CA LEU A 15 -1.51 16.94 -8.33
C LEU A 15 -1.63 16.15 -7.01
N PRO A 16 -2.40 15.05 -6.99
CA PRO A 16 -2.51 14.22 -5.81
C PRO A 16 -1.12 13.70 -5.39
N ARG A 17 -0.80 13.83 -4.11
CA ARG A 17 0.46 13.37 -3.54
C ARG A 17 0.59 11.86 -3.80
N LEU A 18 1.65 11.45 -4.50
CA LEU A 18 2.01 10.04 -4.66
C LEU A 18 2.13 9.43 -3.27
N ARG A 19 1.18 8.56 -2.92
CA ARG A 19 1.25 7.83 -1.65
C ARG A 19 2.34 6.77 -1.78
N PRO A 20 3.13 6.52 -0.72
CA PRO A 20 4.08 5.42 -0.73
C PRO A 20 3.35 4.13 -1.09
N SER A 21 3.72 3.49 -2.20
CA SER A 21 3.27 2.14 -2.50
C SER A 21 4.13 1.15 -1.75
N MET A 22 3.52 0.04 -1.31
CA MET A 22 4.29 -1.07 -0.74
C MET A 22 5.20 -1.66 -1.82
N ARG A 23 6.44 -1.94 -1.43
CA ARG A 23 7.43 -2.55 -2.32
C ARG A 23 7.09 -4.03 -2.45
N ARG A 24 7.18 -4.54 -3.68
CA ARG A 24 7.10 -5.99 -3.93
C ARG A 24 8.49 -6.58 -3.84
N GLU A 25 8.62 -7.65 -3.09
CA GLU A 25 9.87 -8.37 -2.89
C GLU A 25 9.67 -9.84 -3.24
N ALA A 26 10.70 -10.45 -3.81
CA ALA A 26 10.70 -11.87 -4.14
C ALA A 26 10.93 -12.67 -2.87
N ILE A 27 10.14 -13.73 -2.68
CA ILE A 27 10.28 -14.65 -1.55
C ILE A 27 10.55 -16.04 -2.09
N HIS A 28 11.63 -16.65 -1.63
CA HIS A 28 12.00 -17.98 -2.08
C HIS A 28 10.93 -19.01 -1.65
N PRO A 29 10.51 -19.95 -2.52
CA PRO A 29 9.46 -20.93 -2.18
C PRO A 29 9.77 -21.78 -0.95
N ALA A 30 11.04 -22.12 -0.74
CA ALA A 30 11.44 -22.83 0.47
C ALA A 30 11.15 -21.99 1.73
N ASP A 31 11.45 -20.69 1.70
CA ASP A 31 11.23 -19.79 2.83
C ASP A 31 9.74 -19.55 3.07
N TYR A 32 8.97 -19.36 2.00
CA TYR A 32 7.52 -19.20 2.06
C TYR A 32 6.83 -20.41 2.73
N ASN A 33 7.29 -21.63 2.43
CA ASN A 33 6.70 -22.85 2.99
C ASN A 33 7.23 -23.20 4.38
N THR A 34 8.44 -22.78 4.73
CA THR A 34 9.11 -23.16 5.98
C THR A 34 8.83 -22.16 7.09
N TYR A 35 8.84 -20.86 6.77
CA TYR A 35 8.64 -19.80 7.75
C TYR A 35 7.19 -19.32 7.78
N HIS A 36 6.56 -19.47 8.94
CA HIS A 36 5.32 -18.78 9.27
C HIS A 36 5.60 -17.31 9.62
N MET A 37 5.98 -16.53 8.60
CA MET A 37 6.13 -15.09 8.74
C MET A 37 4.78 -14.38 8.54
N PRO A 38 4.51 -13.30 9.28
CA PRO A 38 3.33 -12.48 9.06
C PRO A 38 3.51 -11.70 7.76
N TYR A 39 2.97 -12.19 6.65
CA TYR A 39 3.06 -11.53 5.32
C TYR A 39 1.77 -10.80 4.91
N ALA A 40 0.77 -10.79 5.78
CA ALA A 40 -0.54 -10.20 5.52
C ALA A 40 -0.88 -9.12 6.55
N CYS A 41 -1.68 -8.14 6.15
CA CYS A 41 -2.25 -7.19 7.09
C CYS A 41 -3.07 -7.89 8.19
N GLU A 42 -3.73 -9.01 7.88
CA GLU A 42 -4.49 -9.78 8.87
C GLU A 42 -3.65 -10.35 10.02
N ASP A 43 -2.32 -10.42 9.87
CA ASP A 43 -1.40 -10.83 10.94
C ASP A 43 -0.82 -9.65 11.74
N CYS A 44 -1.08 -8.41 11.32
CA CYS A 44 -0.44 -7.23 11.87
C CYS A 44 -1.34 -6.55 12.92
N SER A 45 -0.77 -6.14 14.05
CA SER A 45 -1.49 -5.39 15.11
C SER A 45 -2.09 -4.07 14.61
N HIS A 46 -1.51 -3.49 13.55
CA HIS A 46 -1.98 -2.25 12.96
C HIS A 46 -3.20 -2.43 12.05
N PHE A 47 -3.67 -3.66 11.81
CA PHE A 47 -4.82 -3.92 10.97
C PHE A 47 -6.12 -3.93 11.78
N ALA A 48 -7.00 -2.98 11.46
CA ALA A 48 -8.35 -2.93 12.00
C ALA A 48 -9.27 -3.82 11.13
N SER A 49 -9.49 -5.06 11.57
CA SER A 49 -10.30 -6.05 10.84
C SER A 49 -11.76 -5.64 10.65
N GLN A 50 -12.32 -4.86 11.58
CA GLN A 50 -13.71 -4.39 11.49
C GLN A 50 -13.95 -3.42 10.32
N THR A 51 -12.94 -2.62 9.99
CA THR A 51 -13.03 -1.58 8.95
C THR A 51 -12.20 -1.90 7.72
N THR A 52 -11.41 -2.99 7.76
CA THR A 52 -10.45 -3.36 6.72
C THR A 52 -9.51 -2.19 6.42
N THR A 53 -8.97 -1.56 7.46
CA THR A 53 -8.06 -0.41 7.35
C THR A 53 -6.75 -0.64 8.12
N CYS A 54 -5.68 -0.01 7.66
CA CYS A 54 -4.43 0.06 8.40
C CYS A 54 -4.41 1.33 9.26
N THR A 55 -4.16 1.19 10.55
CA THR A 55 -4.06 2.31 11.51
C THR A 55 -2.90 3.26 11.19
N LEU A 56 -1.88 2.79 10.47
CA LEU A 56 -0.76 3.61 9.95
C LEU A 56 -1.12 4.41 8.69
N GLY A 57 -2.36 4.28 8.17
CA GLY A 57 -2.83 4.99 6.97
C GLY A 57 -2.35 4.39 5.65
N LEU A 58 -1.75 3.19 5.66
CA LEU A 58 -1.40 2.44 4.46
C LEU A 58 -2.63 1.82 3.81
N ASN A 59 -2.56 1.53 2.51
CA ASN A 59 -3.60 0.81 1.81
C ASN A 59 -3.47 -0.70 2.10
N PRO A 60 -4.42 -1.33 2.81
CA PRO A 60 -4.33 -2.75 3.14
C PRO A 60 -4.68 -3.66 1.95
N ALA A 61 -5.42 -3.17 0.94
CA ALA A 61 -5.93 -4.01 -0.16
C ALA A 61 -4.84 -4.88 -0.85
N PRO A 62 -3.68 -4.34 -1.29
CA PRO A 62 -2.62 -5.18 -1.89
C PRO A 62 -1.90 -6.10 -0.91
N HIS A 63 -2.23 -6.01 0.38
CA HIS A 63 -1.59 -6.72 1.48
C HIS A 63 -2.60 -7.57 2.29
N LEU A 64 -3.83 -7.74 1.79
CA LEU A 64 -4.72 -8.77 2.29
C LEU A 64 -4.17 -10.15 1.90
N ARG A 65 -4.33 -11.16 2.75
CA ARG A 65 -3.79 -12.50 2.59
C ARG A 65 -4.20 -13.14 1.28
N GLU A 66 -5.47 -13.00 0.91
CA GLU A 66 -5.97 -13.51 -0.37
C GLU A 66 -5.18 -12.91 -1.56
N ILE A 67 -4.98 -11.60 -1.54
CA ILE A 67 -4.28 -10.87 -2.60
C ILE A 67 -2.78 -11.21 -2.58
N GLN A 68 -2.17 -11.30 -1.41
CA GLN A 68 -0.77 -11.68 -1.23
C GLN A 68 -0.50 -13.08 -1.76
N LYS A 69 -1.34 -14.05 -1.38
CA LYS A 69 -1.25 -15.44 -1.86
C LYS A 69 -1.38 -15.50 -3.38
N LYS A 70 -2.39 -14.83 -3.94
CA LYS A 70 -2.58 -14.76 -5.39
C LYS A 70 -1.39 -14.14 -6.11
N ASN A 71 -0.85 -13.03 -5.59
CA ASN A 71 0.31 -12.38 -6.19
C ASN A 71 1.56 -13.27 -6.13
N TYR A 72 1.73 -13.97 -5.01
CA TYR A 72 2.83 -14.90 -4.83
C TYR A 72 2.74 -16.08 -5.81
N GLU A 73 1.56 -16.69 -5.93
CA GLU A 73 1.32 -17.79 -6.89
C GLU A 73 1.58 -17.36 -8.34
N LEU A 74 1.29 -16.11 -8.70
CA LEU A 74 1.46 -15.61 -10.06
C LEU A 74 2.88 -15.11 -10.38
N SER A 75 3.61 -14.60 -9.39
CA SER A 75 4.86 -13.86 -9.64
C SER A 75 6.04 -14.25 -8.75
N GLY A 76 5.82 -15.07 -7.72
CA GLY A 76 6.82 -15.35 -6.68
C GLY A 76 7.14 -14.13 -5.81
N GLN A 77 6.34 -13.05 -5.89
CA GLN A 77 6.56 -11.80 -5.17
C GLN A 77 5.39 -11.50 -4.22
N MET A 78 5.71 -10.91 -3.08
CA MET A 78 4.75 -10.40 -2.10
C MET A 78 4.97 -8.91 -1.84
N ALA A 79 3.89 -8.19 -1.56
CA ALA A 79 3.93 -6.77 -1.21
C ALA A 79 4.14 -6.60 0.29
N LEU A 80 5.39 -6.65 0.76
CA LEU A 80 5.70 -6.58 2.19
C LEU A 80 5.51 -5.15 2.73
N CYS A 81 4.92 -5.05 3.93
CA CYS A 81 4.88 -3.78 4.65
C CYS A 81 6.20 -3.59 5.39
N ARG A 82 6.80 -2.41 5.26
CA ARG A 82 8.03 -2.05 5.99
C ARG A 82 7.90 -2.02 7.51
N PHE A 83 6.67 -1.99 8.03
CA PHE A 83 6.40 -1.94 9.47
C PHE A 83 6.04 -3.32 10.04
N GLN A 84 6.04 -4.36 9.21
CA GLN A 84 5.66 -5.71 9.61
C GLN A 84 6.71 -6.40 10.50
N GLU A 85 7.93 -5.87 10.52
CA GLU A 85 9.05 -6.33 11.36
C GLU A 85 9.08 -5.70 12.77
N ILE A 86 8.13 -4.82 13.09
CA ILE A 86 8.12 -4.06 14.36
C ILE A 86 7.12 -4.66 15.38
N ASP A 87 6.36 -5.67 14.97
CA ASP A 87 5.35 -6.36 15.80
C ASP A 87 5.94 -7.60 16.50
#